data_AF-A0A661AYS9-F1
#
_entry.id   AF-A0A661AYS9-F1
#
_cell.length_a   1.000
_cell.length_b   1.000
_cell.length_c   1.000
_cell.angle_alpha   90.00
_cell.angle_beta   90.00
_cell.angle_gamma   90.00
#
_symmetry.space_group_name_H-M   'P 1'
#
loop_
_entity.id
_entity.type
_entity.pdbx_description
1 polymer ?
#
loop_
_entity_poly.entity_id
_entity_poly.type
_entity_poly.pdbx_seq_one_letter_code
_entity_poly.pdbx_strand_id
1 'polypeptide(L)'
;MKFVSKIDITVLACALLLVILVVIITDPTPLVEWRAKRRTASLRNGVRGADNSTIKFFLDLKKLNKRGHYFIAEKIFYDAFAQLPEESRLTRPQAIEALMTISVEMLRSLPQNSIYITETDNETFPLMFLQIVQDIRYDVVVINRHLWRLPEYRKFLWKNTPLKNALSEDELFSSLAKIGGDRT
;
A
#
# COMPACT_ATOMS: atom_id res chain seq x y z
N MET A 1 -13.34 -43.14 28.96
CA MET A 1 -12.96 -42.16 27.91
C MET A 1 -13.73 -42.51 26.64
N LYS A 2 -14.64 -41.64 26.17
CA LYS A 2 -15.32 -41.85 24.88
C LYS A 2 -14.35 -41.47 23.76
N PHE A 3 -14.02 -42.40 22.87
CA PHE A 3 -13.23 -42.11 21.66
C PHE A 3 -14.10 -41.27 20.71
N VAL A 4 -13.63 -40.06 20.39
CA VAL A 4 -14.24 -39.24 19.34
C VAL A 4 -14.07 -39.97 18.01
N SER A 5 -15.16 -40.23 17.29
CA SER A 5 -15.08 -40.95 16.01
C SER A 5 -14.48 -40.02 14.93
N LYS A 6 -13.86 -40.59 13.90
CA LYS A 6 -13.36 -39.80 12.76
C LYS A 6 -14.46 -38.96 12.10
N ILE A 7 -15.70 -39.47 12.09
CA ILE A 7 -16.87 -38.78 11.54
C ILE A 7 -17.18 -37.52 12.36
N ASP A 8 -17.11 -37.60 13.68
CA ASP A 8 -17.33 -36.45 14.57
C ASP A 8 -16.29 -35.35 14.34
N ILE A 9 -15.02 -35.74 14.10
CA ILE A 9 -13.94 -34.80 13.77
C ILE A 9 -14.21 -34.11 12.43
N THR A 10 -14.64 -34.85 11.41
CA THR A 10 -14.95 -34.27 10.09
C THR A 10 -16.15 -33.31 10.15
N VAL A 11 -17.21 -33.68 10.86
CA VAL A 11 -18.39 -32.83 11.04
C VAL A 11 -18.01 -31.54 11.79
N LEU A 12 -17.21 -31.65 12.86
CA LEU A 12 -16.72 -30.50 13.61
C LEU A 12 -15.86 -29.57 12.74
N ALA A 13 -14.98 -30.12 11.90
CA ALA A 13 -14.14 -29.34 10.99
C ALA A 13 -14.97 -28.60 9.93
N CYS A 14 -15.97 -29.26 9.34
CA CYS A 14 -16.89 -28.63 8.38
C CYS A 14 -17.71 -27.50 9.02
N ALA A 15 -18.23 -27.72 10.24
CA ALA A 15 -18.96 -26.70 10.98
C ALA A 15 -18.07 -25.48 11.29
N LEU A 16 -16.83 -25.71 11.71
CA LEU A 16 -15.85 -24.64 11.96
C LEU A 16 -15.54 -23.85 10.68
N LEU A 17 -15.34 -24.53 9.54
CA LEU A 17 -15.11 -23.88 8.25
C LEU A 17 -16.30 -23.02 7.83
N LEU A 18 -17.53 -23.50 8.02
CA LEU A 18 -18.74 -22.72 7.74
C LEU A 18 -18.82 -21.48 8.62
N VAL A 19 -18.54 -21.59 9.92
CA VAL A 19 -18.52 -20.43 10.83
C VAL A 19 -17.47 -19.41 10.39
N ILE A 20 -16.25 -19.86 10.06
CA ILE A 20 -15.19 -18.98 9.55
C ILE A 20 -15.64 -18.30 8.25
N LEU A 21 -16.27 -19.04 7.34
CA LEU A 21 -16.76 -18.50 6.07
C LEU A 21 -17.85 -17.45 6.29
N VAL A 22 -18.80 -17.70 7.19
CA VAL A 22 -19.86 -16.76 7.57
C VAL A 22 -19.23 -15.49 8.16
N VAL A 23 -18.28 -15.62 9.09
CA VAL A 23 -17.57 -14.46 9.67
C VAL A 23 -16.83 -13.66 8.60
N ILE A 24 -16.14 -14.32 7.67
CA ILE A 24 -15.43 -13.62 6.57
C ILE A 24 -16.41 -12.92 5.63
N ILE A 25 -17.59 -13.50 5.39
CA ILE A 25 -18.62 -12.90 4.54
C ILE A 25 -19.27 -11.69 5.23
N THR A 26 -19.58 -11.81 6.52
CA THR A 26 -20.23 -10.73 7.28
C THR A 26 -19.26 -9.61 7.62
N ASP A 27 -18.03 -9.95 8.03
CA ASP A 27 -16.95 -9.02 8.25
C ASP A 27 -15.60 -9.54 7.71
N PRO A 28 -15.18 -9.13 6.50
CA PRO A 28 -13.90 -9.53 5.95
C PRO A 28 -12.70 -8.81 6.59
N THR A 29 -12.87 -8.00 7.64
CA THR A 29 -11.78 -7.27 8.30
C THR A 29 -10.61 -8.18 8.69
N PRO A 30 -10.79 -9.34 9.34
CA PRO A 30 -9.67 -10.23 9.67
C PRO A 30 -8.90 -10.70 8.43
N LEU A 31 -9.60 -10.94 7.32
CA LEU A 31 -8.99 -11.32 6.05
C LEU A 31 -8.18 -10.16 5.45
N VAL A 32 -8.72 -8.93 5.49
CA VAL A 32 -8.01 -7.74 4.99
C VAL A 32 -6.75 -7.49 5.84
N GLU A 33 -6.87 -7.58 7.16
CA GLU A 33 -5.75 -7.44 8.10
C GLU A 33 -4.65 -8.48 7.83
N TRP A 34 -5.05 -9.75 7.68
CA TRP A 34 -4.12 -10.83 7.34
C TRP A 34 -3.40 -10.57 6.01
N ARG A 35 -4.11 -10.11 4.97
CA ARG A 35 -3.48 -9.76 3.68
C ARG A 35 -2.51 -8.59 3.82
N ALA A 36 -2.88 -7.55 4.56
CA ALA A 36 -2.02 -6.39 4.81
C ALA A 36 -0.74 -6.84 5.51
N LYS A 37 -0.86 -7.63 6.60
CA LYS A 37 0.26 -8.22 7.34
C LYS A 37 1.16 -9.08 6.46
N ARG A 38 0.58 -9.95 5.62
CA ARG A 38 1.34 -10.80 4.68
C ARG A 38 2.11 -9.98 3.64
N ARG A 39 1.59 -8.81 3.27
CA ARG A 39 2.21 -7.91 2.30
C ARG A 39 3.17 -6.90 2.92
N THR A 40 3.36 -6.85 4.24
CA THR A 40 4.38 -5.99 4.88
C THR A 40 5.77 -6.23 4.32
N ALA A 41 6.07 -7.48 3.94
CA ALA A 41 7.32 -7.85 3.29
C ALA A 41 7.57 -7.13 1.96
N SER A 42 6.55 -6.58 1.29
CA SER A 42 6.72 -5.82 0.05
C SER A 42 7.52 -4.54 0.25
N LEU A 43 7.54 -3.98 1.47
CA LEU A 43 8.33 -2.79 1.78
C LEU A 43 9.79 -3.12 2.08
N ARG A 44 10.13 -4.38 2.43
CA ARG A 44 11.50 -4.75 2.81
C ARG A 44 12.54 -4.53 1.72
N ASN A 45 12.12 -4.50 0.45
CA ASN A 45 13.00 -4.27 -0.70
C ASN A 45 13.05 -2.79 -1.12
N GLY A 46 12.38 -1.89 -0.37
CA GLY A 46 12.23 -0.48 -0.72
C GLY A 46 11.49 -0.25 -2.04
N VAL A 47 11.46 1.01 -2.50
CA VAL A 47 10.87 1.44 -3.78
C VAL A 47 11.62 0.88 -4.99
N ARG A 48 12.89 0.50 -4.82
CA ARG A 48 13.72 -0.06 -5.90
C ARG A 48 13.35 -1.50 -6.22
N GLY A 49 12.98 -2.28 -5.21
CA GLY A 49 12.47 -3.65 -5.37
C GLY A 49 10.95 -3.75 -5.26
N ALA A 50 10.24 -2.62 -5.30
CA ALA A 50 8.79 -2.59 -5.20
C ALA A 50 8.14 -3.20 -6.44
N ASP A 51 7.01 -3.84 -6.22
CA ASP A 51 6.23 -4.52 -7.24
C ASP A 51 4.72 -4.25 -7.01
N ASN A 52 3.88 -5.03 -7.69
CA ASN A 52 2.44 -4.99 -7.52
C ASN A 52 1.96 -5.23 -6.09
N SER A 53 2.74 -5.92 -5.26
CA SER A 53 2.39 -6.20 -3.87
C SER A 53 2.46 -4.95 -3.00
N THR A 54 3.36 -4.00 -3.30
CA THR A 54 3.46 -2.71 -2.61
C THR A 54 2.20 -1.87 -2.76
N ILE A 55 1.65 -1.76 -3.97
CA ILE A 55 0.38 -1.03 -4.18
C ILE A 55 -0.77 -1.75 -3.48
N LYS A 56 -0.82 -3.09 -3.58
CA LYS A 56 -1.85 -3.90 -2.93
C LYS A 56 -1.81 -3.79 -1.40
N PHE A 57 -0.63 -3.60 -0.81
CA PHE A 57 -0.46 -3.33 0.61
C PHE A 57 -1.20 -2.06 1.02
N PHE A 58 -0.94 -0.91 0.40
CA PHE A 58 -1.64 0.34 0.70
C PHE A 58 -3.15 0.26 0.43
N LEU A 59 -3.58 -0.49 -0.59
CA LEU A 59 -5.00 -0.71 -0.85
C LEU A 59 -5.68 -1.55 0.23
N ASP A 60 -5.00 -2.51 0.86
CA ASP A 60 -5.54 -3.23 2.02
C ASP A 60 -5.61 -2.32 3.25
N LEU A 61 -4.61 -1.47 3.48
CA LEU A 61 -4.64 -0.46 4.56
C LEU A 61 -5.81 0.52 4.38
N LYS A 62 -6.04 0.98 3.14
CA LYS A 62 -7.22 1.80 2.80
C LYS A 62 -8.53 1.10 3.14
N LYS A 63 -8.63 -0.21 2.86
CA LYS A 63 -9.83 -1.00 3.19
C LYS A 63 -10.03 -1.12 4.69
N LEU A 64 -8.97 -1.28 5.48
CA LEU A 64 -9.04 -1.25 6.94
C LEU A 64 -9.51 0.11 7.45
N ASN A 65 -8.94 1.21 6.94
CA ASN A 65 -9.34 2.55 7.33
C ASN A 65 -10.83 2.82 7.02
N LYS A 66 -11.29 2.49 5.81
CA LYS A 66 -12.71 2.61 5.42
C LYS A 66 -13.68 1.79 6.28
N ARG A 67 -13.19 0.81 7.04
CA ARG A 67 -13.97 -0.02 7.96
C ARG A 67 -13.89 0.48 9.41
N GLY A 68 -13.26 1.63 9.66
CA GLY A 68 -13.09 2.19 11.01
C GLY A 68 -11.86 1.65 11.75
N HIS A 69 -11.00 0.86 11.09
CA HIS A 69 -9.82 0.25 11.70
C HIS A 69 -8.53 1.05 11.40
N TYR A 70 -8.59 2.37 11.56
CA TYR A 70 -7.46 3.27 11.29
C TYR A 70 -6.20 2.88 12.08
N PHE A 71 -6.31 2.72 13.40
CA PHE A 71 -5.16 2.40 14.26
C PHE A 71 -4.52 1.05 13.91
N ILE A 72 -5.30 0.09 13.41
CA ILE A 72 -4.77 -1.18 12.93
C ILE A 72 -4.01 -0.97 11.61
N ALA A 73 -4.56 -0.17 10.69
CA ALA A 73 -3.89 0.16 9.44
C ALA A 73 -2.57 0.93 9.67
N GLU A 74 -2.58 1.91 10.58
CA GLU A 74 -1.41 2.69 10.98
C GLU A 74 -0.34 1.82 11.63
N LYS A 75 -0.74 0.96 12.59
CA LYS A 75 0.19 0.02 13.23
C LYS A 75 0.85 -0.89 12.20
N ILE A 76 0.08 -1.48 11.28
CA ILE A 76 0.62 -2.35 10.23
C ILE A 76 1.57 -1.57 9.32
N PHE A 77 1.25 -0.32 8.99
CA PHE A 77 2.13 0.54 8.22
C PHE A 77 3.45 0.79 8.95
N TYR A 78 3.42 1.18 10.23
CA TYR A 78 4.62 1.44 11.03
C TYR A 78 5.47 0.18 11.21
N ASP A 79 4.84 -0.96 11.48
CA ASP A 79 5.52 -2.26 11.58
C ASP A 79 6.21 -2.63 10.26
N ALA A 80 5.59 -2.34 9.11
CA ALA A 80 6.19 -2.58 7.79
C ALA A 80 7.33 -1.59 7.49
N PHE A 81 7.13 -0.32 7.83
CA PHE A 81 8.09 0.75 7.60
C PHE A 81 9.37 0.58 8.44
N ALA A 82 9.24 0.06 9.67
CA ALA A 82 10.39 -0.29 10.51
C ALA A 82 11.26 -1.41 9.90
N GLN A 83 10.72 -2.17 8.94
CA GLN A 83 11.42 -3.26 8.25
C GLN A 83 12.03 -2.85 6.91
N LEU A 84 12.06 -1.55 6.59
CA LEU A 84 12.75 -1.04 5.40
C LEU A 84 14.22 -1.48 5.34
N PRO A 85 14.84 -1.47 4.13
CA PRO A 85 16.28 -1.66 3.96
C PRO A 85 17.10 -0.78 4.91
N GLU A 86 18.30 -1.20 5.25
CA GLU A 86 19.15 -0.50 6.23
C GLU A 86 19.39 0.97 5.84
N GLU A 87 19.59 1.24 4.55
CA GLU A 87 19.79 2.57 4.00
C GLU A 87 18.59 3.53 4.18
N SER A 88 17.39 2.98 4.34
CA SER A 88 16.14 3.72 4.50
C SER A 88 15.61 3.66 5.93
N ARG A 89 16.13 2.76 6.77
CA ARG A 89 15.58 2.48 8.09
C ARG A 89 15.85 3.64 9.05
N LEU A 90 14.76 4.14 9.64
CA LEU A 90 14.87 5.12 10.72
C LEU A 90 15.26 4.41 12.02
N THR A 91 16.33 4.89 12.67
CA THR A 91 16.91 4.25 13.86
C THR A 91 16.18 4.62 15.15
N ARG A 92 15.36 5.68 15.15
CA ARG A 92 14.63 6.18 16.33
C ARG A 92 13.13 5.99 16.12
N PRO A 93 12.38 5.43 17.10
CA PRO A 93 10.93 5.28 16.99
C PRO A 93 10.19 6.60 16.71
N GLN A 94 10.63 7.70 17.34
CA GLN A 94 10.02 9.04 17.16
C GLN A 94 10.26 9.62 15.76
N ALA A 95 11.23 9.09 15.01
CA ALA A 95 11.55 9.60 13.68
C ALA A 95 10.43 9.29 12.67
N ILE A 96 9.68 8.19 12.82
CA ILE A 96 8.54 7.89 11.94
C ILE A 96 7.44 8.92 12.14
N GLU A 97 7.10 9.25 13.39
CA GLU A 97 6.06 10.25 13.71
C GLU A 97 6.44 11.64 13.21
N ALA A 98 7.69 12.05 13.40
CA ALA A 98 8.22 13.29 12.85
C ALA A 98 8.16 13.29 11.30
N LEU A 99 8.52 12.17 10.67
CA LEU A 99 8.46 12.02 9.21
C LEU A 99 7.02 12.11 8.69
N MET A 100 6.06 11.48 9.35
CA MET A 100 4.63 11.59 9.02
C MET A 100 4.13 13.03 9.13
N THR A 101 4.56 13.74 10.18
CA THR A 101 4.24 15.16 10.39
C THR A 101 4.81 16.04 9.29
N ILE A 102 6.10 15.87 8.95
CA ILE A 102 6.75 16.60 7.86
C ILE A 102 6.05 16.29 6.52
N SER A 103 5.70 15.04 6.28
CA SER A 103 5.08 14.59 5.03
C SER A 103 3.69 15.22 4.82
N VAL A 104 2.88 15.32 5.87
CA VAL A 104 1.55 15.95 5.76
C VAL A 104 1.65 17.46 5.57
N GLU A 105 2.57 18.13 6.27
CA GLU A 105 2.78 19.57 6.11
C GLU A 105 3.35 19.90 4.72
N MET A 106 4.27 19.08 4.21
CA MET A 106 4.74 19.19 2.83
C MET A 106 3.57 19.08 1.84
N LEU A 107 2.73 18.05 1.93
CA LEU A 107 1.54 17.91 1.06
C LEU A 107 0.62 19.12 1.15
N ARG A 108 0.40 19.67 2.35
CA ARG A 108 -0.45 20.85 2.56
C ARG A 108 0.13 22.10 1.92
N SER A 109 1.45 22.26 1.93
CA SER A 109 2.14 23.40 1.32
C SER A 109 2.14 23.40 -0.21
N LEU A 110 1.94 22.24 -0.85
CA LEU A 110 1.98 22.14 -2.30
C LEU A 110 0.77 22.83 -2.95
N PRO A 111 0.96 23.55 -4.07
CA PRO A 111 -0.14 24.13 -4.83
C PRO A 111 -1.16 23.07 -5.27
N GLN A 112 -2.40 23.51 -5.47
CA GLN A 112 -3.47 22.64 -5.95
C GLN A 112 -3.11 22.05 -7.33
N ASN A 113 -3.42 20.76 -7.55
CA ASN A 113 -3.17 20.05 -8.80
C ASN A 113 -1.69 19.96 -9.21
N SER A 114 -0.76 20.10 -8.26
CA SER A 114 0.67 19.96 -8.52
C SER A 114 1.10 18.50 -8.69
N ILE A 115 2.24 18.30 -9.36
CA ILE A 115 2.92 17.00 -9.45
C ILE A 115 4.14 17.07 -8.52
N TYR A 116 4.25 16.10 -7.62
CA TYR A 116 5.39 15.98 -6.71
C TYR A 116 6.15 14.69 -7.01
N ILE A 117 7.45 14.81 -7.31
CA ILE A 117 8.29 13.68 -7.69
C ILE A 117 9.14 13.27 -6.49
N THR A 118 9.07 12.00 -6.11
CA THR A 118 9.86 11.42 -5.02
C THR A 118 10.87 10.42 -5.54
N GLU A 119 11.92 10.17 -4.76
CA GLU A 119 12.94 9.18 -5.12
C GLU A 119 13.10 8.11 -4.04
N THR A 120 13.07 8.48 -2.76
CA THR A 120 13.43 7.56 -1.66
C THR A 120 12.22 6.92 -0.98
N ASP A 121 12.47 5.85 -0.21
CA ASP A 121 11.45 5.16 0.60
C ASP A 121 10.80 6.10 1.63
N ASN A 122 11.65 6.90 2.30
CA ASN A 122 11.26 7.80 3.38
C ASN A 122 10.45 9.00 2.90
N GLU A 123 10.55 9.37 1.62
CA GLU A 123 9.65 10.34 1.01
C GLU A 123 8.37 9.65 0.54
N THR A 124 8.51 8.52 -0.15
CA THR A 124 7.44 7.92 -0.94
C THR A 124 6.37 7.25 -0.10
N PHE A 125 6.76 6.37 0.82
CA PHE A 125 5.78 5.54 1.54
C PHE A 125 4.92 6.33 2.54
N PRO A 126 5.45 7.33 3.28
CA PRO A 126 4.61 8.20 4.10
C PRO A 126 3.57 8.96 3.27
N LEU A 127 3.99 9.51 2.12
CA LEU A 127 3.08 10.21 1.21
C LEU A 127 2.03 9.27 0.62
N MET A 128 2.41 8.06 0.22
CA MET A 128 1.45 7.04 -0.22
C MET A 128 0.46 6.66 0.87
N PHE A 129 0.90 6.55 2.14
CA PHE A 129 -0.01 6.28 3.26
C PHE A 129 -1.00 7.43 3.45
N LEU A 130 -0.51 8.68 3.52
CA LEU A 130 -1.35 9.87 3.69
C LEU A 130 -2.37 10.02 2.55
N GLN A 131 -1.92 9.87 1.30
CA GLN A 131 -2.82 9.97 0.15
C GLN A 131 -3.75 8.76 0.11
N ILE A 132 -3.24 7.54 -0.08
CA ILE A 132 -4.06 6.35 -0.39
C ILE A 132 -4.92 5.92 0.79
N VAL A 133 -4.39 5.96 2.01
CA VAL A 133 -5.04 5.40 3.21
C VAL A 133 -5.88 6.46 3.90
N GLN A 134 -5.34 7.66 4.12
CA GLN A 134 -6.04 8.73 4.86
C GLN A 134 -6.85 9.69 4.00
N ASP A 135 -6.79 9.52 2.68
CA ASP A 135 -7.51 10.35 1.73
C ASP A 135 -7.09 11.86 1.76
N ILE A 136 -5.82 12.15 2.09
CA ILE A 136 -5.27 13.52 2.20
C ILE A 136 -4.71 14.01 0.85
N ARG A 137 -5.07 15.23 0.44
CA ARG A 137 -4.50 15.96 -0.73
C ARG A 137 -4.37 15.10 -1.99
N TYR A 138 -5.45 14.42 -2.39
CA TYR A 138 -5.49 13.65 -3.65
C TYR A 138 -5.41 14.49 -4.92
N ASP A 139 -5.58 15.80 -4.80
CA ASP A 139 -5.37 16.74 -5.90
C ASP A 139 -3.89 16.78 -6.33
N VAL A 140 -2.97 16.55 -5.40
CA VAL A 140 -1.52 16.47 -5.69
C VAL A 140 -1.18 15.09 -6.22
N VAL A 141 -0.53 15.01 -7.39
CA VAL A 141 -0.07 13.73 -7.94
C VAL A 141 1.34 13.43 -7.45
N VAL A 142 1.48 12.49 -6.51
CA VAL A 142 2.79 12.00 -6.06
C VAL A 142 3.27 10.88 -6.98
N ILE A 143 4.42 11.09 -7.62
CA ILE A 143 5.06 10.14 -8.54
C ILE A 143 6.41 9.74 -7.98
N ASN A 144 6.58 8.47 -7.59
CA ASN A 144 7.91 7.97 -7.32
C ASN A 144 8.62 7.59 -8.63
N ARG A 145 9.85 8.08 -8.80
CA ARG A 145 10.67 7.87 -9.99
C ARG A 145 10.99 6.40 -10.26
N HIS A 146 11.22 5.59 -9.24
CA HIS A 146 11.49 4.15 -9.38
C HIS A 146 10.20 3.38 -9.71
N LEU A 147 9.10 3.68 -9.02
CA LEU A 147 7.80 3.04 -9.24
C LEU A 147 7.22 3.38 -10.62
N TRP A 148 7.53 4.56 -11.19
CA TRP A 148 7.05 4.98 -12.51
C TRP A 148 7.32 3.96 -13.63
N ARG A 149 8.40 3.17 -13.48
CA ARG A 149 8.76 2.13 -14.45
C ARG A 149 7.75 0.96 -14.45
N LEU A 150 7.01 0.76 -13.36
CA LEU A 150 6.02 -0.30 -13.22
C LEU A 150 4.73 0.08 -13.97
N PRO A 151 4.30 -0.69 -15.00
CA PRO A 151 3.05 -0.44 -15.70
C PRO A 151 1.83 -0.35 -14.79
N GLU A 152 1.78 -1.17 -13.74
CA GLU A 152 0.68 -1.22 -12.80
C GLU A 152 0.64 -0.02 -11.87
N TYR A 153 1.79 0.55 -11.53
CA TYR A 153 1.84 1.82 -10.80
C TYR A 153 1.29 2.97 -11.65
N ARG A 154 1.67 3.03 -12.93
CA ARG A 154 1.10 4.00 -13.87
C ARG A 154 -0.41 3.81 -14.05
N LYS A 155 -0.88 2.56 -14.22
CA LYS A 155 -2.32 2.24 -14.24
C LYS A 155 -3.02 2.62 -12.94
N PHE A 156 -2.37 2.45 -11.80
CA PHE A 156 -2.89 2.87 -10.50
C PHE A 156 -3.05 4.40 -10.44
N LEU A 157 -2.01 5.16 -10.81
CA LEU A 157 -2.06 6.62 -10.84
C LEU A 157 -3.15 7.12 -11.80
N TRP A 158 -3.16 6.61 -13.03
CA TRP A 158 -4.18 6.94 -14.05
C TRP A 158 -5.62 6.80 -13.54
N LYS A 159 -5.90 5.71 -12.82
CA LYS A 159 -7.24 5.41 -12.30
C LYS A 159 -7.62 6.19 -11.05
N ASN A 160 -6.66 6.57 -10.22
CA ASN A 160 -6.91 7.05 -8.86
C ASN A 160 -6.49 8.50 -8.62
N THR A 161 -5.88 9.19 -9.58
CA THR A 161 -5.44 10.58 -9.44
C THR A 161 -5.93 11.46 -10.61
N PRO A 162 -5.82 12.79 -10.49
CA PRO A 162 -6.11 13.72 -11.57
C PRO A 162 -5.14 13.66 -12.77
N LEU A 163 -4.20 12.72 -12.83
CA LEU A 163 -3.18 12.63 -13.89
C LEU A 163 -3.78 12.58 -15.30
N LYS A 164 -4.99 12.01 -15.44
CA LYS A 164 -5.77 11.98 -16.69
C LYS A 164 -6.17 13.35 -17.24
N ASN A 165 -6.10 14.39 -16.43
CA ASN A 165 -6.34 15.76 -16.85
C ASN A 165 -5.07 16.40 -17.47
N ALA A 166 -3.91 15.80 -17.25
CA ALA A 166 -2.61 16.34 -17.65
C ALA A 166 -1.95 15.55 -18.80
N LEU A 167 -2.23 14.26 -18.93
CA LEU A 167 -1.66 13.37 -19.94
C LEU A 167 -2.77 12.48 -20.52
N SER A 168 -2.59 12.01 -21.76
CA SER A 168 -3.41 10.93 -22.33
C SER A 168 -2.92 9.55 -21.90
N GLU A 169 -3.79 8.53 -22.03
CA GLU A 169 -3.43 7.15 -21.70
C GLU A 169 -2.29 6.64 -22.60
N ASP A 170 -2.34 6.99 -23.89
CA ASP A 170 -1.31 6.61 -24.86
C ASP A 170 0.05 7.23 -24.54
N GLU A 171 0.12 8.50 -24.14
CA GLU A 171 1.37 9.15 -23.72
C GLU A 171 1.97 8.49 -22.46
N LEU A 172 1.11 8.08 -21.53
CA LEU A 172 1.52 7.42 -20.28
C LEU A 172 2.22 6.08 -20.53
N PHE A 173 1.76 5.32 -21.54
CA PHE A 173 2.25 3.98 -21.83
C PHE A 173 3.26 3.90 -22.98
N SER A 174 3.23 4.82 -23.95
CA SER A 174 4.15 4.87 -25.10
C SER A 174 5.56 5.37 -24.78
N SER A 175 5.70 6.25 -23.78
CA SER A 175 6.97 6.91 -23.41
C SER A 175 8.10 5.97 -22.97
N LEU A 176 7.83 4.71 -22.63
CA LEU A 176 8.86 3.73 -22.26
C LEU A 176 9.37 2.88 -23.44
N ALA A 177 8.62 2.77 -24.53
CA ALA A 177 9.08 2.04 -25.72
C ALA A 177 10.33 2.69 -26.34
N LYS A 178 10.47 4.02 -26.20
CA LYS A 178 11.63 4.77 -26.68
C LYS A 178 12.86 4.69 -25.75
N ILE A 179 12.66 4.52 -24.44
CA ILE A 179 13.77 4.54 -23.46
C ILE A 179 14.47 3.16 -23.38
N GLY A 180 13.78 2.08 -23.75
CA GLY A 180 14.36 0.73 -23.81
C GLY A 180 15.13 0.41 -25.09
N GLY A 181 15.04 1.25 -26.13
CA GLY A 181 15.67 1.03 -27.44
C GLY A 181 17.08 1.60 -27.61
N ASP A 182 17.61 2.31 -26.61
CA ASP A 182 18.88 3.05 -26.69
C ASP A 182 19.97 2.44 -25.79
N ARG A 183 19.93 1.12 -25.61
CA ARG A 183 20.92 0.33 -24.86
C ARG A 183 21.41 -0.89 -25.65
N THR A 184 21.68 -0.70 -26.93
CA THR A 184 22.51 -1.62 -27.74
C THR A 184 23.86 -0.99 -28.00
#